data_AF-A0A5N6XRL0-F1
#
_entry.id   AF-A0A5N6XRL0-F1
#
_cell.length_a   1.000
_cell.length_b   1.000
_cell.length_c   1.000
_cell.angle_alpha   90.00
_cell.angle_beta   90.00
_cell.angle_gamma   90.00
#
_symmetry.space_group_name_H-M   'P 1'
#
loop_
_entity.id
_entity.type
_entity.pdbx_description
1 polymer ?
#
loop_
_entity_poly.entity_id
_entity_poly.type
_entity_poly.pdbx_seq_one_letter_code
_entity_poly.pdbx_strand_id
1 'polypeptide(L)'
;MDKVLERAVFTHPGVSNDTEKTYDRLEILGDAYIELIATKLIWKRFREIPSGRISQIRELLVKNETLAEYATGYGLDRKAAVPQDYLRQSKRWTKTKADIFEAYVAAAIISHPVDGYRVVEKWLTQLWLPKLSELGIQKPVLNAKELLARKIMGKGIKLRYIDEHPPAQQGPGMQTFFVGVYLTGWGWNNKHLGSGQGPNKTIAGNEAAHQALSNKQMVEEITCAKRAHEAAKD
;
A
#
# COMPACT_ATOMS: atom_id res chain seq x y z
N MET A 1 -23.70 -11.67 -16.95
CA MET A 1 -24.15 -11.98 -15.58
C MET A 1 -25.60 -12.40 -15.64
N ASP A 2 -25.97 -13.44 -14.90
CA ASP A 2 -27.38 -13.85 -14.73
C ASP A 2 -28.16 -12.72 -14.03
N LYS A 3 -29.43 -12.49 -14.42
CA LYS A 3 -30.32 -11.50 -13.80
C LYS A 3 -30.56 -11.77 -12.31
N VAL A 4 -30.62 -13.03 -11.89
CA VAL A 4 -30.78 -13.40 -10.47
C VAL A 4 -29.57 -12.94 -9.68
N LEU A 5 -28.39 -13.26 -10.19
CA LEU A 5 -27.12 -12.89 -9.60
C LEU A 5 -26.93 -11.36 -9.59
N GLU A 6 -27.29 -10.68 -10.68
CA GLU A 6 -27.26 -9.21 -10.74
C GLU A 6 -28.13 -8.58 -9.66
N ARG A 7 -29.37 -9.07 -9.51
CA ARG A 7 -30.29 -8.56 -8.49
C ARG A 7 -29.77 -8.80 -7.08
N ALA A 8 -29.17 -9.97 -6.82
CA ALA A 8 -28.61 -10.32 -5.51
C ALA A 8 -27.51 -9.33 -5.09
N VAL A 9 -26.58 -9.00 -5.98
CA VAL A 9 -25.48 -8.04 -5.73
C VAL A 9 -25.98 -6.69 -5.19
N PHE A 10 -27.14 -6.23 -5.65
CA PHE A 10 -27.65 -4.91 -5.29
C PHE A 10 -28.73 -4.93 -4.22
N THR A 11 -29.02 -6.08 -3.60
CA THR A 11 -30.08 -6.18 -2.60
C THR A 11 -29.49 -6.42 -1.21
N HIS A 12 -29.75 -5.50 -0.29
CA HIS A 12 -29.26 -5.56 1.07
C HIS A 12 -30.02 -6.60 1.92
N PRO A 13 -29.38 -7.30 2.88
CA PRO A 13 -30.04 -8.24 3.82
C PRO A 13 -31.26 -7.65 4.52
N GLY A 14 -31.18 -6.38 4.90
CA GLY A 14 -32.29 -5.64 5.52
C GLY A 14 -33.53 -5.45 4.63
N VAL A 15 -33.48 -5.78 3.34
CA VAL A 15 -34.64 -5.71 2.41
C VAL A 15 -35.30 -7.08 2.22
N SER A 16 -34.55 -8.17 2.36
CA SER A 16 -35.03 -9.53 2.13
C SER A 16 -34.30 -10.52 3.03
N ASN A 17 -35.03 -11.41 3.70
CA ASN A 17 -34.43 -12.48 4.51
C ASN A 17 -33.94 -13.68 3.66
N ASP A 18 -34.21 -13.67 2.36
CA ASP A 18 -33.77 -14.71 1.44
C ASP A 18 -32.32 -14.47 0.99
N THR A 19 -31.41 -15.26 1.55
CA THR A 19 -29.95 -15.15 1.31
C THR A 19 -29.51 -15.41 -0.13
N GLU A 20 -30.37 -15.99 -0.98
CA GLU A 20 -30.08 -16.14 -2.41
C GLU A 20 -30.41 -14.88 -3.21
N LYS A 21 -31.18 -13.97 -2.62
CA LYS A 21 -31.59 -12.70 -3.21
C LYS A 21 -30.84 -11.51 -2.64
N THR A 22 -29.90 -11.70 -1.73
CA THR A 22 -29.10 -10.65 -1.10
C THR A 22 -27.63 -10.82 -1.39
N TYR A 23 -26.86 -9.77 -1.14
CA TYR A 23 -25.42 -9.80 -1.42
C TYR A 23 -24.59 -10.52 -0.35
N ASP A 24 -25.15 -10.92 0.81
CA ASP A 24 -24.36 -11.39 1.98
C ASP A 24 -23.41 -12.55 1.69
N ARG A 25 -23.83 -13.51 0.85
CA ARG A 25 -22.94 -14.62 0.46
C ARG A 25 -21.90 -14.18 -0.56
N LEU A 26 -22.25 -13.22 -1.40
CA LEU A 26 -21.39 -12.69 -2.45
C LEU A 26 -20.34 -11.74 -1.87
N GLU A 27 -20.65 -10.93 -0.85
CA GLU A 27 -19.66 -10.07 -0.18
C GLU A 27 -18.53 -10.91 0.41
N ILE A 28 -18.86 -12.01 1.10
CA ILE A 28 -17.87 -12.88 1.74
C ILE A 28 -16.95 -13.51 0.70
N LEU A 29 -17.51 -13.98 -0.42
CA LEU A 29 -16.74 -14.54 -1.52
C LEU A 29 -15.89 -13.45 -2.23
N GLY A 30 -16.46 -12.25 -2.36
CA GLY A 30 -15.86 -11.10 -3.00
C GLY A 30 -14.65 -10.58 -2.26
N ASP A 31 -14.77 -10.42 -0.94
CA ASP A 31 -13.70 -10.05 -0.03
C ASP A 31 -12.51 -11.02 -0.17
N ALA A 32 -12.77 -12.33 -0.13
CA ALA A 32 -11.72 -13.34 -0.30
C ALA A 32 -10.99 -13.20 -1.66
N TYR A 33 -11.71 -12.91 -2.75
CA TYR A 33 -11.10 -12.65 -4.05
C TYR A 33 -10.30 -11.36 -4.07
N ILE A 34 -10.84 -10.28 -3.50
CA ILE A 34 -10.19 -8.97 -3.44
C ILE A 34 -8.88 -9.07 -2.64
N GLU A 35 -8.91 -9.69 -1.47
CA GLU A 35 -7.75 -9.94 -0.61
C GLU A 35 -6.65 -10.73 -1.33
N LEU A 36 -7.03 -11.81 -2.04
CA LEU A 36 -6.11 -12.62 -2.83
C LEU A 36 -5.47 -11.81 -3.97
N ILE A 37 -6.29 -11.11 -4.77
CA ILE A 37 -5.82 -10.37 -5.94
C ILE A 37 -4.94 -9.19 -5.50
N ALA A 38 -5.32 -8.46 -4.46
CA ALA A 38 -4.52 -7.38 -3.88
C ALA A 38 -3.17 -7.90 -3.38
N THR A 39 -3.17 -8.98 -2.59
CA THR A 39 -1.95 -9.61 -2.08
C THR A 39 -1.04 -10.04 -3.23
N LYS A 40 -1.59 -10.68 -4.28
CA LYS A 40 -0.85 -11.15 -5.45
C LYS A 40 -0.24 -9.99 -6.25
N LEU A 41 -0.96 -8.87 -6.41
CA LEU A 41 -0.44 -7.66 -7.03
C LEU A 41 0.75 -7.10 -6.26
N ILE A 42 0.60 -6.93 -4.94
CA ILE A 42 1.64 -6.37 -4.07
C ILE A 42 2.88 -7.27 -4.08
N TRP A 43 2.69 -8.58 -3.91
CA TRP A 43 3.76 -9.58 -3.93
C TRP A 43 4.58 -9.54 -5.24
N LYS A 44 3.89 -9.48 -6.39
CA LYS A 44 4.55 -9.45 -7.69
C LYS A 44 5.32 -8.15 -7.93
N ARG A 45 4.77 -7.02 -7.46
CA ARG A 45 5.29 -5.68 -7.76
C ARG A 45 6.36 -5.21 -6.78
N PHE A 46 6.27 -5.59 -5.52
CA PHE A 46 7.15 -5.16 -4.44
C PHE A 46 7.86 -6.36 -3.80
N ARG A 47 8.91 -6.85 -4.45
CA ARG A 47 9.61 -8.07 -4.02
C ARG A 47 10.45 -7.93 -2.75
N GLU A 48 10.76 -6.70 -2.35
CA GLU A 48 11.75 -6.42 -1.29
C GLU A 48 11.15 -5.71 -0.07
N ILE A 49 9.81 -5.61 0.02
CA ILE A 49 9.16 -4.97 1.16
C ILE A 49 8.86 -5.99 2.27
N PRO A 50 8.94 -5.61 3.55
CA PRO A 50 8.62 -6.50 4.67
C PRO A 50 7.14 -6.91 4.68
N SER A 51 6.84 -8.06 5.30
CA SER A 51 5.46 -8.58 5.43
C SER A 51 4.49 -7.56 6.05
N GLY A 52 4.92 -6.82 7.08
CA GLY A 52 4.10 -5.76 7.68
C GLY A 52 3.73 -4.65 6.69
N ARG A 53 4.63 -4.30 5.77
CA ARG A 53 4.36 -3.31 4.73
C ARG A 53 3.43 -3.86 3.65
N ILE A 54 3.54 -5.14 3.31
CA ILE A 54 2.59 -5.83 2.43
C ILE A 54 1.18 -5.70 2.99
N SER A 55 0.99 -6.03 4.28
CA SER A 55 -0.30 -5.92 4.95
C SER A 55 -0.84 -4.49 4.96
N GLN A 56 -0.01 -3.50 5.26
CA GLN A 56 -0.42 -2.09 5.25
C GLN A 56 -0.88 -1.63 3.86
N ILE A 57 -0.14 -1.98 2.81
CA ILE A 57 -0.53 -1.62 1.43
C ILE A 57 -1.83 -2.32 1.06
N ARG A 58 -1.97 -3.61 1.41
CA ARG A 58 -3.18 -4.37 1.14
C ARG A 58 -4.40 -3.72 1.81
N GLU A 59 -4.30 -3.41 3.10
CA GLU A 59 -5.35 -2.71 3.85
C GLU A 59 -5.77 -1.41 3.15
N LEU A 60 -4.83 -0.61 2.64
CA LEU A 60 -5.13 0.61 1.90
C LEU A 60 -5.91 0.37 0.59
N LEU A 61 -5.71 -0.78 -0.05
CA LEU A 61 -6.40 -1.15 -1.30
C LEU A 61 -7.80 -1.73 -1.05
N VAL A 62 -7.98 -2.44 0.07
CA VAL A 62 -9.19 -3.24 0.34
C VAL A 62 -10.09 -2.66 1.43
N LYS A 63 -9.67 -1.61 2.14
CA LYS A 63 -10.53 -0.96 3.15
C LYS A 63 -11.83 -0.41 2.56
N ASN A 64 -12.87 -0.38 3.40
CA ASN A 64 -14.22 0.04 3.03
C ASN A 64 -14.29 1.39 2.31
N GLU A 65 -13.51 2.39 2.72
CA GLU A 65 -13.53 3.69 2.05
C GLU A 65 -13.09 3.58 0.59
N THR A 66 -12.03 2.79 0.33
CA THR A 66 -11.51 2.59 -1.03
C THR A 66 -12.52 1.84 -1.90
N LEU A 67 -13.12 0.77 -1.36
CA LEU A 67 -14.10 -0.02 -2.13
C LEU A 67 -15.39 0.78 -2.37
N ALA A 68 -15.82 1.58 -1.40
CA ALA A 68 -16.97 2.47 -1.53
C ALA A 68 -16.74 3.58 -2.57
N GLU A 69 -15.53 4.13 -2.68
CA GLU A 69 -15.14 5.06 -3.73
C GLU A 69 -15.31 4.41 -5.11
N TYR A 70 -14.86 3.17 -5.29
CA TYR A 70 -15.05 2.44 -6.55
C TYR A 70 -16.52 2.14 -6.82
N ALA A 71 -17.28 1.67 -5.84
CA ALA A 71 -18.72 1.45 -6.00
C ALA A 71 -19.43 2.72 -6.50
N THR A 72 -19.08 3.87 -5.92
CA THR A 72 -19.61 5.18 -6.32
C THR A 72 -19.14 5.56 -7.73
N GLY A 73 -17.86 5.37 -8.04
CA GLY A 73 -17.27 5.70 -9.35
C GLY A 73 -17.88 4.90 -10.51
N TYR A 74 -18.28 3.66 -10.26
CA TYR A 74 -19.02 2.82 -11.22
C TYR A 74 -20.55 3.02 -11.17
N GLY A 75 -21.06 3.84 -10.24
CA GLY A 75 -22.49 4.06 -10.04
C GLY A 75 -23.25 2.82 -9.53
N LEU A 76 -22.55 1.88 -8.89
CA LEU A 76 -23.13 0.67 -8.31
C LEU A 76 -24.05 1.00 -7.13
N ASP A 77 -23.69 2.03 -6.36
CA ASP A 77 -24.44 2.54 -5.23
C ASP A 77 -25.85 3.01 -5.61
N ARG A 78 -26.04 3.51 -6.84
CA ARG A 78 -27.34 3.95 -7.38
C ARG A 78 -28.29 2.81 -7.68
N LYS A 79 -27.79 1.57 -7.80
CA LYS A 79 -28.60 0.37 -8.04
C LYS A 79 -29.04 -0.31 -6.74
N ALA A 80 -28.51 0.13 -5.59
CA ALA A 80 -28.71 -0.53 -4.31
C ALA A 80 -30.18 -0.43 -3.82
N ALA A 81 -30.77 -1.57 -3.52
CA ALA A 81 -31.99 -1.70 -2.74
C ALA A 81 -31.60 -1.85 -1.27
N VAL A 82 -31.78 -0.77 -0.49
CA VAL A 82 -31.42 -0.68 0.94
C VAL A 82 -32.56 -0.05 1.75
N PRO A 83 -32.63 -0.31 3.07
CA PRO A 83 -33.54 0.41 3.95
C PRO A 83 -33.27 1.93 3.95
N GLN A 84 -34.32 2.74 4.02
CA GLN A 84 -34.24 4.21 3.86
C GLN A 84 -33.35 4.91 4.90
N ASP A 85 -33.23 4.35 6.10
CA ASP A 85 -32.41 4.87 7.18
C ASP A 85 -30.90 4.73 6.93
N TYR A 86 -30.49 3.80 6.06
CA TYR A 86 -29.06 3.58 5.74
C TYR A 86 -28.46 4.76 4.99
N LEU A 87 -29.23 5.40 4.11
CA LEU A 87 -28.78 6.55 3.32
C LEU A 87 -28.46 7.78 4.18
N ARG A 88 -29.04 7.87 5.39
CA ARG A 88 -28.80 8.98 6.33
C ARG A 88 -27.58 8.75 7.22
N GLN A 89 -27.03 7.54 7.24
CA GLN A 89 -25.92 7.14 8.11
C GLN A 89 -24.64 6.98 7.29
N SER A 90 -23.80 8.02 7.23
CA SER A 90 -22.62 8.07 6.36
C SER A 90 -21.67 6.86 6.49
N LYS A 91 -21.35 6.46 7.73
CA LYS A 91 -20.48 5.29 8.00
C LYS A 91 -21.11 3.98 7.53
N ARG A 92 -22.38 3.79 7.84
CA ARG A 92 -23.14 2.59 7.44
C ARG A 92 -23.29 2.52 5.92
N TRP A 93 -23.58 3.65 5.28
CA TRP A 93 -23.64 3.76 3.83
C TRP A 93 -22.30 3.46 3.15
N THR A 94 -21.19 3.93 3.75
CA THR A 94 -19.84 3.62 3.25
C THR A 94 -19.58 2.12 3.31
N LYS A 95 -19.93 1.45 4.42
CA LYS A 95 -19.84 -0.02 4.52
C LYS A 95 -20.70 -0.70 3.45
N THR A 96 -21.98 -0.34 3.32
CA THR A 96 -22.87 -0.94 2.32
C THR A 96 -22.34 -0.80 0.89
N LYS A 97 -21.73 0.34 0.55
CA LYS A 97 -21.11 0.52 -0.77
C LYS A 97 -19.89 -0.39 -0.97
N ALA A 98 -19.09 -0.62 0.07
CA ALA A 98 -17.98 -1.57 0.03
C ALA A 98 -18.51 -3.01 -0.16
N ASP A 99 -19.47 -3.44 0.66
CA ASP A 99 -20.13 -4.74 0.59
C ASP A 99 -20.68 -5.02 -0.83
N ILE A 100 -21.32 -4.03 -1.47
CA ILE A 100 -21.83 -4.13 -2.85
C ILE A 100 -20.69 -4.30 -3.85
N PHE A 101 -19.56 -3.61 -3.67
CA PHE A 101 -18.41 -3.75 -4.56
C PHE A 101 -17.81 -5.16 -4.47
N GLU A 102 -17.65 -5.69 -3.26
CA GLU A 102 -17.20 -7.07 -3.01
C GLU A 102 -18.13 -8.08 -3.67
N ALA A 103 -19.43 -7.95 -3.43
CA ALA A 103 -20.43 -8.81 -4.05
C ALA A 103 -20.42 -8.75 -5.58
N TYR A 104 -20.22 -7.56 -6.15
CA TYR A 104 -20.08 -7.38 -7.59
C TYR A 104 -18.83 -8.07 -8.15
N VAL A 105 -17.70 -8.01 -7.43
CA VAL A 105 -16.48 -8.75 -7.79
C VAL A 105 -16.75 -10.25 -7.83
N ALA A 106 -17.35 -10.82 -6.78
CA ALA A 106 -17.71 -12.23 -6.74
C ALA A 106 -18.60 -12.62 -7.92
N ALA A 107 -19.65 -11.83 -8.14
CA ALA A 107 -20.63 -12.06 -9.20
C ALA A 107 -20.00 -11.99 -10.60
N ALA A 108 -19.09 -11.04 -10.84
CA ALA A 108 -18.36 -10.92 -12.10
C ALA A 108 -17.46 -12.13 -12.39
N ILE A 109 -16.82 -12.68 -11.36
CA ILE A 109 -15.99 -13.89 -11.47
C ILE A 109 -16.86 -15.11 -11.79
N ILE A 110 -17.88 -15.39 -10.98
CA ILE A 110 -18.67 -16.62 -11.13
C ILE A 110 -19.60 -16.58 -12.36
N SER A 111 -19.92 -15.38 -12.87
CA SER A 111 -20.63 -15.21 -14.14
C SER A 111 -19.87 -15.74 -15.35
N HIS A 112 -18.53 -15.88 -15.24
CA HIS A 112 -17.68 -16.37 -16.32
C HIS A 112 -16.77 -17.47 -15.77
N PRO A 113 -17.23 -18.73 -15.73
CA PRO A 113 -16.51 -19.82 -15.07
C PRO A 113 -15.11 -20.11 -15.63
N VAL A 114 -14.87 -19.76 -16.90
CA VAL A 114 -13.61 -20.06 -17.61
C VAL A 114 -12.54 -19.00 -17.37
N ASP A 115 -12.89 -17.71 -17.47
CA ASP A 115 -11.91 -16.62 -17.46
C ASP A 115 -12.25 -15.47 -16.51
N GLY A 116 -13.35 -15.57 -15.75
CA GLY A 116 -13.85 -14.53 -14.85
C GLY A 116 -12.80 -14.06 -13.86
N TYR A 117 -12.08 -14.98 -13.21
CA TYR A 117 -10.98 -14.63 -12.30
C TYR A 117 -9.90 -13.79 -13.00
N ARG A 118 -9.47 -14.19 -14.20
CA ARG A 118 -8.40 -13.51 -14.94
C ARG A 118 -8.83 -12.11 -15.39
N VAL A 119 -10.08 -11.98 -15.85
CA VAL A 119 -10.66 -10.69 -16.26
C VAL A 119 -10.72 -9.73 -15.08
N VAL A 120 -11.22 -10.21 -13.93
CA VAL A 120 -11.34 -9.41 -12.72
C VAL A 120 -9.99 -9.08 -12.08
N GLU A 121 -9.04 -10.02 -12.05
CA GLU A 121 -7.65 -9.75 -11.63
C GLU A 121 -7.04 -8.60 -12.45
N LYS A 122 -7.20 -8.65 -13.78
CA LYS A 122 -6.70 -7.59 -14.66
C LYS A 122 -7.38 -6.26 -14.37
N TRP A 123 -8.70 -6.26 -14.21
CA TRP A 123 -9.48 -5.05 -13.92
C TRP A 123 -9.11 -4.41 -12.59
N LEU A 124 -9.13 -5.16 -11.49
CA LEU A 124 -8.76 -4.66 -10.16
C LEU A 124 -7.30 -4.19 -10.12
N THR A 125 -6.40 -4.88 -10.82
CA THR A 125 -5.01 -4.42 -10.97
C THR A 125 -4.95 -3.03 -11.60
N GLN A 126 -5.65 -2.80 -12.72
CA GLN A 126 -5.66 -1.48 -13.36
C GLN A 126 -6.30 -0.41 -12.47
N LEU A 127 -7.30 -0.79 -11.68
CA LEU A 127 -7.96 0.11 -10.74
C LEU A 127 -7.03 0.57 -9.60
N TRP A 128 -6.18 -0.33 -9.08
CA TRP A 128 -5.25 -0.03 -7.99
C TRP A 128 -3.93 0.63 -8.42
N LEU A 129 -3.50 0.49 -9.68
CA LEU A 129 -2.22 1.04 -10.15
C LEU A 129 -2.07 2.56 -9.96
N PRO A 130 -3.08 3.41 -10.29
CA PRO A 130 -3.03 4.84 -10.02
C PRO A 130 -2.88 5.13 -8.51
N LYS A 131 -3.68 4.45 -7.68
CA LYS A 131 -3.68 4.62 -6.22
C LYS A 131 -2.33 4.25 -5.59
N LEU A 132 -1.71 3.17 -6.06
CA LEU A 132 -0.36 2.77 -5.65
C LEU A 132 0.69 3.84 -6.06
N SER A 133 0.51 4.47 -7.20
CA SER A 133 1.42 5.51 -7.71
C SER A 133 1.29 6.81 -6.91
N GLU A 134 0.06 7.23 -6.59
CA GLU A 134 -0.24 8.42 -5.78
C GLU A 134 0.26 8.32 -4.35
N LEU A 135 0.19 7.12 -3.75
CA LEU A 135 0.75 6.86 -2.42
C LEU A 135 2.29 6.93 -2.36
N GLY A 136 2.94 7.30 -3.47
CA GLY A 136 4.38 7.32 -3.62
C GLY A 136 4.98 5.92 -3.58
N ILE A 137 4.16 4.85 -3.63
CA ILE A 137 4.60 3.46 -3.67
C ILE A 137 5.08 3.12 -5.08
N GLN A 138 6.11 3.85 -5.50
CA GLN A 138 6.93 3.50 -6.65
C GLN A 138 7.84 2.32 -6.27
N LYS A 139 8.47 1.72 -7.29
CA LYS A 139 9.58 0.75 -7.16
C LYS A 139 10.58 1.17 -6.06
N PRO A 140 11.40 0.24 -5.50
CA PRO A 140 11.94 0.14 -4.12
C PRO A 140 12.59 1.35 -3.41
N VAL A 141 12.53 2.55 -3.95
CA VAL A 141 13.13 3.77 -3.41
C VAL A 141 12.65 4.07 -1.99
N LEU A 142 11.46 3.62 -1.58
CA LEU A 142 10.90 3.91 -0.26
C LEU A 142 11.37 3.01 0.91
N ASN A 143 12.19 1.97 0.69
CA ASN A 143 12.68 1.12 1.78
C ASN A 143 14.18 1.26 2.08
N ALA A 144 14.85 2.23 1.45
CA ALA A 144 16.28 2.35 1.61
C ALA A 144 16.68 2.71 3.05
N LYS A 145 15.86 3.50 3.78
CA LYS A 145 16.14 3.81 5.20
C LYS A 145 16.17 2.57 6.08
N GLU A 146 15.17 1.68 5.96
CA GLU A 146 15.12 0.47 6.80
C GLU A 146 16.16 -0.55 6.35
N LEU A 147 16.41 -0.69 5.04
CA LEU A 147 17.46 -1.58 4.52
C LEU A 147 18.86 -1.14 4.97
N LEU A 148 19.14 0.17 4.92
CA LEU A 148 20.37 0.75 5.44
C LEU A 148 20.48 0.48 6.94
N ALA A 149 19.43 0.81 7.71
CA ALA A 149 19.40 0.57 9.15
C ALA A 149 19.65 -0.90 9.50
N ARG A 150 18.99 -1.85 8.81
CA ARG A 150 19.19 -3.29 9.02
C ARG A 150 20.63 -3.73 8.78
N LYS A 151 21.32 -3.15 7.80
CA LYS A 151 22.73 -3.47 7.52
C LYS A 151 23.67 -2.91 8.58
N ILE A 152 23.53 -1.63 8.93
CA ILE A 152 24.59 -0.91 9.67
C ILE A 152 24.26 -0.63 11.14
N MET A 153 23.01 -0.76 11.59
CA MET A 153 22.66 -0.51 12.99
C MET A 153 23.18 -1.60 13.92
N GLY A 154 23.45 -1.21 15.15
CA GLY A 154 23.91 -2.06 16.26
C GLY A 154 23.82 -1.30 17.59
N LYS A 155 24.20 -1.96 18.69
CA LYS A 155 24.13 -1.37 20.03
C LYS A 155 25.04 -0.14 20.14
N GLY A 156 24.47 1.03 20.45
CA GLY A 156 25.20 2.30 20.60
C GLY A 156 25.42 3.08 19.29
N ILE A 157 24.90 2.60 18.16
CA ILE A 157 25.02 3.25 16.85
C ILE A 157 23.87 4.21 16.63
N LYS A 158 24.18 5.41 16.11
CA LYS A 158 23.18 6.45 15.79
C LYS A 158 23.22 6.75 14.30
N LEU A 159 22.06 6.65 13.66
CA LEU A 159 21.84 7.10 12.29
C LEU A 159 20.99 8.38 12.34
N ARG A 160 21.50 9.49 11.80
CA ARG A 160 20.80 10.78 11.79
C ARG A 160 20.47 11.19 10.36
N TYR A 161 19.22 11.62 10.16
CA TYR A 161 18.79 12.28 8.94
C TYR A 161 18.72 13.78 9.22
N ILE A 162 19.50 14.57 8.48
CA ILE A 162 19.65 16.02 8.70
C ILE A 162 19.23 16.73 7.42
N ASP A 163 18.51 17.85 7.55
CA ASP A 163 18.21 18.71 6.41
C ASP A 163 19.50 19.43 6.00
N GLU A 164 20.05 19.13 4.82
CA GLU A 164 21.32 19.71 4.35
C GLU A 164 21.13 21.10 3.73
N HIS A 165 19.95 21.33 3.13
CA HIS A 165 19.61 22.60 2.50
C HIS A 165 18.19 23.04 2.82
N PRO A 166 17.91 24.37 2.82
CA PRO A 166 16.56 24.89 2.86
C PRO A 166 15.72 24.33 1.68
N PRO A 167 14.39 24.15 1.86
CA PRO A 167 13.54 23.70 0.78
C PRO A 167 13.60 24.64 -0.43
N ALA A 168 13.87 24.10 -1.61
CA ALA A 168 13.87 24.88 -2.85
C ALA A 168 12.48 24.86 -3.49
N GLN A 169 11.94 26.03 -3.84
CA GLN A 169 10.69 26.12 -4.61
C GLN A 169 10.96 25.81 -6.09
N GLN A 170 10.29 24.81 -6.62
CA GLN A 170 10.24 24.51 -8.05
C GLN A 170 8.83 24.83 -8.57
N GLY A 171 8.53 26.12 -8.71
CA GLY A 171 7.25 26.60 -9.23
C GLY A 171 6.09 26.66 -8.22
N PRO A 172 4.86 26.98 -8.69
CA PRO A 172 3.73 27.23 -7.81
C PRO A 172 3.34 25.97 -7.03
N GLY A 173 3.58 25.98 -5.72
CA GLY A 173 3.16 24.91 -4.80
C GLY A 173 4.06 23.67 -4.72
N MET A 174 5.17 23.60 -5.48
CA MET A 174 6.09 22.46 -5.43
C MET A 174 7.38 22.81 -4.68
N GLN A 175 7.65 22.10 -3.57
CA GLN A 175 8.85 22.26 -2.76
C GLN A 175 9.73 21.01 -2.84
N THR A 176 11.04 21.20 -2.97
CA THR A 176 12.03 20.13 -2.92
C THR A 176 12.82 20.22 -1.62
N PHE A 177 12.83 19.14 -0.86
CA PHE A 177 13.58 18.99 0.39
C PHE A 177 14.88 18.25 0.13
N PHE A 178 15.94 18.58 0.86
CA PHE A 178 17.27 17.96 0.77
C PHE A 178 17.65 17.38 2.13
N VAL A 179 17.91 16.08 2.18
CA VAL A 179 18.21 15.36 3.42
C VAL A 179 19.48 14.54 3.24
N GLY A 180 20.41 14.65 4.20
CA GLY A 180 21.61 13.82 4.32
C GLY A 180 21.49 12.78 5.43
N VAL A 181 22.10 11.61 5.23
CA VAL A 181 22.20 10.55 6.24
C VAL A 181 23.62 10.46 6.79
N TYR A 182 23.74 10.49 8.12
CA TYR A 182 25.01 10.49 8.84
C TYR A 182 25.06 9.36 9.88
N LEU A 183 26.22 8.73 9.99
CA LEU A 183 26.52 7.66 10.93
C LEU A 183 27.45 8.12 12.05
N THR A 184 27.05 7.85 13.29
CA THR A 184 27.94 7.91 14.45
C THR A 184 27.97 6.54 15.11
N GLY A 185 29.14 5.91 15.15
CA GLY A 185 29.34 4.54 15.60
C GLY A 185 30.40 3.79 14.79
N TRP A 186 30.80 2.60 15.25
CA TRP A 186 31.82 1.76 14.60
C TRP A 186 33.17 2.46 14.33
N GLY A 187 33.55 3.44 15.16
CA GLY A 187 34.78 4.23 14.98
C GLY A 187 34.59 5.52 14.16
N TRP A 188 33.39 5.75 13.61
CA TRP A 188 33.07 7.00 12.92
C TRP A 188 32.27 7.95 13.79
N ASN A 189 32.55 9.25 13.64
CA ASN A 189 31.75 10.31 14.23
C ASN A 189 31.16 11.19 13.11
N ASN A 190 29.84 11.22 13.00
CA ASN A 190 29.10 12.02 12.04
C ASN A 190 29.57 11.83 10.58
N LYS A 191 29.86 10.59 10.20
CA LYS A 191 30.28 10.26 8.83
C LYS A 191 29.08 10.37 7.90
N HIS A 192 29.19 11.22 6.89
CA HIS A 192 28.21 11.30 5.80
C HIS A 192 28.18 10.00 5.02
N LEU A 193 26.99 9.44 4.80
CA LEU A 193 26.77 8.21 4.05
C LEU A 193 26.12 8.47 2.69
N GLY A 194 25.31 9.53 2.58
CA GLY A 194 24.58 9.86 1.35
C GLY A 194 23.63 11.04 1.55
N SER A 195 23.21 11.63 0.45
CA SER A 195 22.29 12.76 0.32
C SER A 195 21.18 12.41 -0.66
N GLY A 196 19.99 12.96 -0.41
CA GLY A 196 18.83 12.72 -1.24
C GLY A 196 17.90 13.92 -1.27
N GLN A 197 17.12 14.01 -2.34
CA GLN A 197 16.18 15.09 -2.57
C GLN A 197 14.79 14.54 -2.91
N GLY A 198 13.74 15.28 -2.55
CA GLY A 198 12.38 14.83 -2.83
C GLY A 198 11.29 15.83 -2.44
N PRO A 199 10.04 15.60 -2.83
CA PRO A 199 8.92 16.53 -2.59
C PRO A 199 8.49 16.60 -1.12
N ASN A 200 9.00 15.70 -0.27
CA ASN A 200 8.87 15.76 1.19
C ASN A 200 10.12 15.15 1.85
N LYS A 201 10.31 15.41 3.15
CA LYS A 201 11.46 14.92 3.93
C LYS A 201 11.55 13.38 3.99
N THR A 202 10.41 12.68 3.89
CA THR A 202 10.39 11.22 3.90
C THR A 202 11.01 10.65 2.63
N ILE A 203 10.61 11.16 1.45
CA ILE A 203 11.14 10.75 0.15
C ILE A 203 12.61 11.17 0.02
N ALA A 204 12.94 12.42 0.38
CA ALA A 204 14.31 12.93 0.34
C ALA A 204 15.27 12.08 1.19
N GLY A 205 14.87 11.72 2.41
CA GLY A 205 15.72 10.87 3.26
C GLY A 205 15.79 9.42 2.80
N ASN A 206 14.78 8.91 2.10
CA ASN A 206 14.82 7.57 1.50
C ASN A 206 15.81 7.55 0.34
N GLU A 207 15.81 8.58 -0.50
CA GLU A 207 16.81 8.74 -1.55
C GLU A 207 18.23 8.82 -0.96
N ALA A 208 18.41 9.55 0.15
CA ALA A 208 19.70 9.63 0.84
C ALA A 208 20.21 8.27 1.30
N ALA A 209 19.31 7.45 1.86
CA ALA A 209 19.65 6.08 2.25
C ALA A 209 19.91 5.17 1.05
N HIS A 210 19.24 5.41 -0.08
CA HIS A 210 19.45 4.66 -1.31
C HIS A 210 20.83 4.96 -1.92
N GLN A 211 21.23 6.23 -1.92
CA GLN A 211 22.58 6.64 -2.33
C GLN A 211 23.63 5.98 -1.43
N ALA A 212 23.41 5.97 -0.11
CA ALA A 212 24.30 5.29 0.84
C ALA A 212 24.42 3.78 0.55
N LEU A 213 23.31 3.10 0.26
CA LEU A 213 23.30 1.68 -0.10
C LEU A 213 23.97 1.38 -1.45
N SER A 214 23.96 2.34 -2.37
CA SER A 214 24.57 2.21 -3.70
C SER A 214 26.10 2.26 -3.62
N ASN A 215 26.66 2.90 -2.59
CA ASN A 215 28.10 2.90 -2.32
C ASN A 215 28.53 1.60 -1.61
N LYS A 216 28.72 0.53 -2.39
CA LYS A 216 29.06 -0.81 -1.87
C LYS A 216 30.31 -0.81 -1.01
N GLN A 217 31.36 -0.09 -1.42
CA GLN A 217 32.62 -0.02 -0.69
C GLN A 217 32.43 0.55 0.72
N MET A 218 31.71 1.67 0.83
CA MET A 218 31.41 2.29 2.12
C MET A 218 30.57 1.37 3.03
N VAL A 219 29.56 0.69 2.46
CA VAL A 219 28.72 -0.23 3.22
C VAL A 219 29.52 -1.44 3.70
N GLU A 220 30.44 -1.96 2.89
CA GLU A 220 31.33 -3.06 3.25
C GLU A 220 32.29 -2.66 4.36
N GLU A 221 32.91 -1.48 4.29
CA GLU A 221 33.76 -0.93 5.36
C GLU A 221 33.01 -0.85 6.70
N ILE A 222 31.78 -0.33 6.69
CA ILE A 222 30.95 -0.21 7.90
C ILE A 222 30.56 -1.59 8.44
N THR A 223 30.22 -2.52 7.55
CA THR A 223 29.84 -3.89 7.94
C THR A 223 31.04 -4.65 8.50
N CYS A 224 32.24 -4.43 7.96
CA CYS A 224 33.48 -5.01 8.47
C CYS A 224 33.81 -4.46 9.86
N ALA A 225 33.73 -3.14 10.05
CA ALA A 225 33.93 -2.52 11.36
C ALA A 225 32.89 -3.00 12.39
N LYS A 226 31.63 -3.19 11.98
CA LYS A 226 30.58 -3.80 12.78
C LYS A 226 30.97 -5.21 13.24
N ARG A 227 31.33 -6.10 12.31
CA ARG A 227 31.74 -7.48 12.64
C ARG A 227 32.96 -7.52 13.56
N ALA A 228 33.96 -6.67 13.32
CA ALA A 228 35.15 -6.60 14.16
C ALA A 228 34.82 -6.17 15.60
N HIS A 229 33.89 -5.24 15.77
CA HIS A 229 33.48 -4.75 17.09
C HIS A 229 32.51 -5.69 17.82
N GLU A 230 31.72 -6.47 17.09
CA GLU A 230 30.92 -7.57 17.63
C GLU A 230 31.82 -8.72 18.10
N ALA A 231 32.81 -9.13 17.29
CA ALA A 231 33.77 -10.18 17.63
C ALA A 231 34.72 -9.82 18.80
N ALA A 232 34.93 -8.52 19.08
CA ALA A 232 35.74 -8.06 20.21
C ALA A 232 34.97 -8.04 21.55
N LYS A 233 33.67 -8.35 21.54
CA LYS A 233 32.82 -8.40 22.74
C LYS A 233 32.43 -9.82 23.17
N ASP A 234 32.74 -10.81 22.34
CA ASP A 234 32.66 -12.25 22.66
C ASP A 234 34.01 -12.72 23.26
#